data_AF-A0AAN1PQ80-F1
#
_entry.id   AF-A0AAN1PQ80-F1
#
_cell.length_a   1.000
_cell.length_b   1.000
_cell.length_c   1.000
_cell.angle_alpha   90.00
_cell.angle_beta   90.00
_cell.angle_gamma   90.00
#
_symmetry.space_group_name_H-M   'P 1'
#
loop_
_entity.id
_entity.type
_entity.pdbx_description
1 polymer ?
#
loop_
_entity_poly.entity_id
_entity_poly.type
_entity_poly.pdbx_seq_one_letter_code
_entity_poly.pdbx_strand_id
1 'polypeptide(L)'
;MAANSQSSLLTQRKFLPYFITQFFGAFNDNIFKNVLLLLVAFAGTGVLSISSDLFINLAAGLFILPFFLFSASAGVLADKYEKSWFIRKVKLFEIAIMLLGAIGFITESYTILLLLLFLMGTQSAFFGPVKYALLPQQLKQEELVPGNALVEAGTFIAILVGTLGAGIIASHEQAKYVAAFCVVIFAVFGYLASRAIPVAHACAPELKFRWQPYRQTKHTIAIAKSDRVVYQCIMAISWFWFLGAAYLTQFPNFTKIYLNGTESAVSFLLALFSVGIALGSLACNKLSKGRIDVGIVPIGALGITVFGYLMATSIPSELPRFHTFAQFVQYQPFWPLFSYLLMIGVSGGLFIVPLYALMQHRAKESERAQVIAGLNIYNSLFMVGSAVLGIVCLAAIGISIPQFFVLLSILNFLVAAYLFLQAPMFVVRFLVWVLTHTLYRVTHKNLHHLPKEGGALIVCNHVSYMDALLLSAVCPRLIRFVMEEEYARLPVLRRFLRTAGVIPISASNRTSIRRAFNDVEQALSEGHIVCIFPEGRLTENGDINPFMRGIDIILRRSPVPVIPMALKGLWGSYFSRHKGRACKGLPSRFWSRLEIEAGLPVEPKDASAEVMQQKVAELRGDWR
;
A
#
# COMPACT_ATOMS: atom_id res chain seq x y z
N MET A 1 -23.35 20.41 -5.80
CA MET A 1 -24.08 19.14 -6.06
C MET A 1 -23.09 18.13 -6.65
N ALA A 2 -22.78 17.06 -5.92
CA ALA A 2 -22.08 15.86 -6.43
C ALA A 2 -22.14 14.75 -5.37
N ALA A 3 -23.36 14.32 -5.03
CA ALA A 3 -23.62 13.10 -4.27
C ALA A 3 -24.35 12.14 -5.21
N ASN A 4 -23.71 11.75 -6.32
CA ASN A 4 -24.22 10.64 -7.11
C ASN A 4 -23.64 9.35 -6.52
N SER A 5 -24.54 8.59 -5.90
CA SER A 5 -24.43 7.20 -5.51
C SER A 5 -23.49 6.40 -6.43
N GLN A 6 -22.23 6.21 -6.01
CA GLN A 6 -21.42 5.11 -6.53
C GLN A 6 -22.10 3.84 -6.03
N SER A 7 -22.80 3.13 -6.93
CA SER A 7 -23.17 1.74 -6.69
C SER A 7 -21.93 1.01 -6.16
N SER A 8 -22.03 0.34 -5.02
CA SER A 8 -20.92 -0.44 -4.46
C SER A 8 -20.28 -1.29 -5.55
N LEU A 9 -18.94 -1.30 -5.67
CA LEU A 9 -18.25 -2.15 -6.67
C LEU A 9 -18.70 -3.62 -6.57
N LEU A 10 -19.11 -4.06 -5.37
CA LEU A 10 -19.66 -5.39 -5.11
C LEU A 10 -20.99 -5.68 -5.82
N THR A 11 -21.72 -4.69 -6.32
CA THR A 11 -22.95 -4.94 -7.11
C THR A 11 -22.69 -4.94 -8.61
N GLN A 12 -21.47 -4.61 -9.04
CA GLN A 12 -21.14 -4.44 -10.45
C GLN A 12 -20.63 -5.75 -11.06
N ARG A 13 -21.16 -6.12 -12.23
CA ARG A 13 -20.76 -7.32 -12.99
C ARG A 13 -19.26 -7.34 -13.36
N LYS A 14 -18.62 -6.17 -13.46
CA LYS A 14 -17.18 -6.05 -13.75
C LYS A 14 -16.27 -6.43 -12.58
N PHE A 15 -16.78 -6.47 -11.34
CA PHE A 15 -15.97 -6.65 -10.14
C PHE A 15 -16.44 -7.81 -9.25
N LEU A 16 -17.75 -7.99 -9.04
CA LEU A 16 -18.27 -9.01 -8.13
C LEU A 16 -17.80 -10.44 -8.46
N PRO A 17 -17.86 -10.92 -9.73
CA PRO A 17 -17.39 -12.28 -10.05
C PRO A 17 -15.92 -12.49 -9.73
N TYR A 18 -15.09 -11.48 -9.99
CA TYR A 18 -13.68 -11.47 -9.64
C TYR A 18 -13.47 -11.53 -8.12
N PHE A 19 -14.17 -10.68 -7.37
CA PHE A 19 -14.11 -10.64 -5.91
C PHE A 19 -14.48 -11.99 -5.29
N ILE A 20 -15.59 -12.61 -5.72
CA ILE A 20 -16.02 -13.93 -5.24
C ILE A 20 -14.99 -15.01 -5.58
N THR A 21 -14.45 -14.99 -6.81
CA THR A 21 -13.43 -15.97 -7.25
C THR A 21 -12.19 -15.93 -6.37
N GLN A 22 -11.71 -14.73 -6.06
CA GLN A 22 -10.59 -14.51 -5.15
C GLN A 22 -10.92 -14.93 -3.72
N PHE A 23 -12.09 -14.53 -3.21
CA PHE A 23 -12.52 -14.83 -1.86
C PHE A 23 -12.53 -16.34 -1.62
N PHE A 24 -13.20 -17.10 -2.50
CA PHE A 24 -13.23 -18.56 -2.39
C PHE A 24 -11.87 -19.21 -2.62
N GLY A 25 -10.99 -18.63 -3.44
CA GLY A 25 -9.60 -19.10 -3.54
C GLY A 25 -8.88 -19.00 -2.20
N ALA A 26 -8.80 -17.81 -1.62
CA ALA A 26 -8.14 -17.62 -0.32
C ALA A 26 -8.82 -18.40 0.83
N PHE A 27 -10.14 -18.49 0.81
CA PHE A 27 -10.91 -19.21 1.83
C PHE A 27 -10.64 -20.72 1.77
N ASN A 28 -10.77 -21.30 0.58
CA ASN A 28 -10.54 -22.73 0.38
C ASN A 28 -9.09 -23.10 0.70
N ASP A 29 -8.16 -22.20 0.36
CA ASP A 29 -6.76 -22.39 0.66
C ASP A 29 -6.50 -22.54 2.17
N ASN A 30 -7.14 -21.69 2.96
CA ASN A 30 -7.02 -21.74 4.41
C ASN A 30 -7.76 -22.92 5.03
N ILE A 31 -8.87 -23.39 4.45
CA ILE A 31 -9.51 -24.63 4.90
C ILE A 31 -8.57 -25.81 4.67
N PHE A 32 -8.10 -26.03 3.43
CA PHE A 32 -7.26 -27.18 3.09
C PHE A 32 -6.01 -27.22 3.98
N LYS A 33 -5.28 -26.11 4.03
CA LYS A 33 -4.03 -26.02 4.80
C LYS A 33 -4.27 -26.23 6.28
N ASN A 34 -5.19 -25.48 6.90
CA ASN A 34 -5.33 -25.54 8.35
C ASN A 34 -5.97 -26.84 8.83
N VAL A 35 -6.91 -27.44 8.07
CA VAL A 35 -7.42 -28.79 8.41
C VAL A 35 -6.30 -29.82 8.37
N LEU A 36 -5.48 -29.82 7.31
CA LEU A 36 -4.31 -30.70 7.21
C LEU A 36 -3.36 -30.53 8.41
N LEU A 37 -3.02 -29.28 8.76
CA LEU A 37 -2.11 -29.00 9.87
C LEU A 37 -2.71 -29.46 11.21
N LEU A 38 -4.01 -29.27 11.44
CA LEU A 38 -4.68 -29.71 12.66
C LEU A 38 -4.74 -31.24 12.76
N LEU A 39 -5.12 -31.94 11.67
CA LEU A 39 -5.14 -33.41 11.67
C LEU A 39 -3.76 -34.01 11.94
N VAL A 40 -2.69 -33.42 11.40
CA VAL A 40 -1.31 -33.85 11.64
C VAL A 40 -0.84 -33.53 13.06
N ALA A 41 -1.20 -32.35 13.58
CA ALA A 41 -0.84 -31.95 14.94
C ALA A 41 -1.43 -32.88 16.01
N PHE A 42 -2.62 -33.43 15.74
CA PHE A 42 -3.31 -34.37 16.64
C PHE A 42 -3.28 -35.83 16.18
N ALA A 43 -2.51 -36.15 15.13
CA ALA A 43 -2.35 -37.52 14.67
C ALA A 43 -1.68 -38.37 15.76
N GLY A 44 -2.18 -39.60 15.96
CA GLY A 44 -1.61 -40.55 16.93
C GLY A 44 -0.14 -40.86 16.67
N THR A 45 0.58 -41.22 17.73
CA THR A 45 2.00 -41.62 17.62
C THR A 45 2.15 -42.82 16.68
N GLY A 46 3.05 -42.71 15.70
CA GLY A 46 3.31 -43.78 14.71
C GLY A 46 2.49 -43.71 13.41
N VAL A 47 1.56 -42.76 13.28
CA VAL A 47 0.80 -42.53 12.02
C VAL A 47 1.62 -41.80 10.97
N LEU A 48 2.51 -40.89 11.40
CA LEU A 48 3.36 -40.08 10.51
C LEU A 48 4.76 -40.70 10.40
N SER A 49 5.33 -40.66 9.20
CA SER A 49 6.72 -41.08 8.94
C SER A 49 7.77 -40.10 9.46
N ILE A 50 7.36 -38.88 9.81
CA ILE A 50 8.17 -37.79 10.33
C ILE A 50 7.49 -37.16 11.54
N SER A 51 8.23 -36.43 12.38
CA SER A 51 7.62 -35.73 13.52
C SER A 51 6.59 -34.68 13.05
N SER A 52 5.52 -34.50 13.83
CA SER A 52 4.46 -33.53 13.51
C SER A 52 5.01 -32.11 13.38
N ASP A 53 5.99 -31.73 14.21
CA ASP A 53 6.66 -30.42 14.13
C ASP A 53 7.43 -30.24 12.82
N LEU A 54 8.16 -31.28 12.37
CA LEU A 54 8.86 -31.23 11.09
C LEU A 54 7.87 -31.14 9.94
N PHE A 55 6.75 -31.86 10.01
CA PHE A 55 5.70 -31.81 8.99
C PHE A 55 5.09 -30.42 8.90
N ILE A 56 4.70 -29.80 10.01
CA ILE A 56 4.07 -28.47 10.05
C ILE A 56 5.01 -27.42 9.45
N ASN A 57 6.30 -27.46 9.82
CA ASN A 57 7.32 -26.55 9.27
C ASN A 57 7.53 -26.78 7.76
N LEU A 58 7.59 -28.04 7.34
CA LEU A 58 7.71 -28.39 5.92
C LEU A 58 6.49 -27.95 5.12
N ALA A 59 5.28 -28.10 5.67
CA ALA A 59 4.04 -27.65 5.07
C ALA A 59 4.02 -26.13 4.86
N ALA A 60 4.44 -25.35 5.86
CA ALA A 60 4.56 -23.90 5.73
C ALA A 60 5.55 -23.50 4.61
N GLY A 61 6.71 -24.17 4.54
CA GLY A 61 7.71 -23.93 3.51
C GLY A 61 7.25 -24.35 2.10
N LEU A 62 6.64 -25.53 1.97
CA LEU A 62 6.15 -26.06 0.69
C LEU A 62 4.99 -25.25 0.13
N PHE A 63 4.19 -24.61 0.97
CA PHE A 63 3.14 -23.71 0.51
C PHE A 63 3.71 -22.42 -0.11
N ILE A 64 4.81 -21.89 0.44
CA ILE A 64 5.42 -20.63 -0.01
C ILE A 64 6.40 -20.84 -1.18
N LEU A 65 7.11 -21.97 -1.20
CA LEU A 65 8.15 -22.28 -2.19
C LEU A 65 7.71 -22.07 -3.66
N PRO A 66 6.50 -22.47 -4.10
CA PRO A 66 6.06 -22.24 -5.47
C PRO A 66 6.04 -20.78 -5.91
N PHE A 67 5.81 -19.83 -5.01
CA PHE A 67 5.84 -18.41 -5.33
C PHE A 67 7.26 -17.96 -5.74
N PHE A 68 8.30 -18.58 -5.19
CA PHE A 68 9.68 -18.33 -5.60
C PHE A 68 10.00 -18.98 -6.96
N LEU A 69 9.51 -20.20 -7.19
CA LEU A 69 9.83 -21.00 -8.36
C LEU A 69 9.07 -20.58 -9.62
N PHE A 70 7.79 -20.20 -9.49
CA PHE A 70 6.88 -20.09 -10.62
C PHE A 70 6.28 -18.70 -10.84
N SER A 71 6.34 -17.76 -9.88
CA SER A 71 5.72 -16.44 -10.06
C SER A 71 6.23 -15.72 -11.29
N ALA A 72 7.54 -15.77 -11.59
CA ALA A 72 8.11 -15.13 -12.77
C ALA A 72 7.53 -15.69 -14.09
N SER A 73 7.44 -17.03 -14.19
CA SER A 73 6.79 -17.69 -15.33
C SER A 73 5.32 -17.32 -15.44
N ALA A 74 4.61 -17.29 -14.30
CA ALA A 74 3.20 -16.90 -14.25
C ALA A 74 2.98 -15.45 -14.69
N GLY A 75 3.85 -14.52 -14.31
CA GLY A 75 3.78 -13.12 -14.74
C GLY A 75 3.84 -12.99 -16.26
N VAL A 76 4.83 -13.64 -16.90
CA VAL A 76 4.97 -13.63 -18.36
C VAL A 76 3.73 -14.24 -19.05
N LEU A 77 3.22 -15.35 -18.52
CA LEU A 77 2.03 -16.00 -19.07
C LEU A 77 0.76 -15.16 -18.89
N ALA A 78 0.63 -14.45 -17.77
CA ALA A 78 -0.50 -13.58 -17.47
C ALA A 78 -0.52 -12.29 -18.31
N ASP A 79 0.64 -11.78 -18.73
CA ASP A 79 0.71 -10.66 -19.68
C ASP A 79 0.48 -11.14 -21.14
N LYS A 80 0.93 -12.37 -21.47
CA LYS A 80 0.76 -12.98 -22.79
C LYS A 80 -0.67 -13.41 -23.12
N TYR A 81 -1.36 -14.06 -22.18
CA TYR A 81 -2.69 -14.63 -22.42
C TYR A 81 -3.82 -13.71 -21.95
N GLU A 82 -5.01 -13.95 -22.48
CA GLU A 82 -6.25 -13.30 -22.03
C GLU A 82 -6.53 -13.68 -20.56
N LYS A 83 -6.75 -12.67 -19.71
CA LYS A 83 -6.69 -12.84 -18.24
C LYS A 83 -7.87 -13.63 -17.70
N SER A 84 -9.08 -13.48 -18.25
CA SER A 84 -10.26 -14.23 -17.78
C SER A 84 -10.14 -15.72 -18.11
N TRP A 85 -9.67 -16.07 -19.31
CA TRP A 85 -9.35 -17.44 -19.71
C TRP A 85 -8.27 -18.04 -18.81
N PHE A 86 -7.20 -17.29 -18.55
CA PHE A 86 -6.11 -17.76 -17.69
C PHE A 86 -6.60 -18.03 -16.27
N ILE A 87 -7.39 -17.12 -15.68
CA ILE A 87 -8.03 -17.31 -14.38
C ILE A 87 -8.90 -18.58 -14.37
N ARG A 88 -9.77 -18.76 -15.38
CA ARG A 88 -10.65 -19.94 -15.46
C ARG A 88 -9.86 -21.24 -15.54
N LYS A 89 -8.74 -21.27 -16.26
CA LYS A 89 -7.85 -22.45 -16.33
C LYS A 89 -7.17 -22.74 -14.99
N VAL A 90 -6.68 -21.71 -14.32
CA VAL A 90 -6.06 -21.83 -12.99
C VAL A 90 -7.07 -22.30 -11.93
N LYS A 91 -8.33 -21.81 -11.98
CA LYS A 91 -9.42 -22.29 -11.09
C LYS A 91 -9.90 -23.70 -11.44
N LEU A 92 -9.86 -24.11 -12.70
CA LEU A 92 -10.16 -25.49 -13.09
C LEU A 92 -9.08 -26.46 -12.57
N PHE A 93 -7.81 -26.04 -12.64
CA PHE A 93 -6.71 -26.81 -12.05
C PHE A 93 -6.82 -26.92 -10.53
N GLU A 94 -7.30 -25.87 -9.85
CA GLU A 94 -7.61 -25.91 -8.42
C GLU A 94 -8.63 -27.01 -8.07
N ILE A 95 -9.71 -27.16 -8.86
CA ILE A 95 -10.68 -28.25 -8.64
C ILE A 95 -10.00 -29.62 -8.74
N ALA A 96 -9.11 -29.82 -9.72
CA ALA A 96 -8.38 -31.08 -9.85
C ALA A 96 -7.49 -31.36 -8.63
N ILE A 97 -6.77 -30.35 -8.13
CA ILE A 97 -5.99 -30.45 -6.89
C ILE A 97 -6.90 -30.79 -5.71
N MET A 98 -8.06 -30.13 -5.59
CA MET A 98 -8.97 -30.35 -4.46
C MET A 98 -9.69 -31.70 -4.52
N LEU A 99 -9.95 -32.25 -5.70
CA LEU A 99 -10.43 -33.63 -5.86
C LEU A 99 -9.40 -34.65 -5.39
N LEU A 100 -8.12 -34.45 -5.76
CA LEU A 100 -7.03 -35.27 -5.23
C LEU A 100 -6.85 -35.05 -3.73
N GLY A 101 -7.06 -33.83 -3.24
CA GLY A 101 -7.05 -33.48 -1.82
C GLY A 101 -8.14 -34.17 -1.04
N ALA A 102 -9.35 -34.25 -1.59
CA ALA A 102 -10.47 -35.00 -1.02
C ALA A 102 -10.13 -36.49 -0.88
N ILE A 103 -9.55 -37.09 -1.92
CA ILE A 103 -9.05 -38.47 -1.85
C ILE A 103 -7.95 -38.58 -0.78
N GLY A 104 -7.02 -37.64 -0.73
CA GLY A 104 -5.94 -37.58 0.27
C GLY A 104 -6.45 -37.52 1.71
N PHE A 105 -7.50 -36.74 1.98
CA PHE A 105 -8.13 -36.66 3.31
C PHE A 105 -8.84 -37.97 3.67
N ILE A 106 -9.63 -38.53 2.74
CA ILE A 106 -10.39 -39.77 2.99
C ILE A 106 -9.45 -40.96 3.25
N THR A 107 -8.37 -41.03 2.47
CA THR A 107 -7.34 -42.08 2.57
C THR A 107 -6.32 -41.82 3.68
N GLU A 108 -6.37 -40.66 4.34
CA GLU A 108 -5.42 -40.22 5.37
C GLU A 108 -3.95 -40.25 4.89
N SER A 109 -3.74 -40.04 3.59
CA SER A 109 -2.39 -40.01 3.01
C SER A 109 -1.74 -38.65 3.19
N TYR A 110 -1.14 -38.42 4.36
CA TYR A 110 -0.53 -37.14 4.72
C TYR A 110 0.61 -36.72 3.78
N THR A 111 1.37 -37.67 3.23
CA THR A 111 2.42 -37.37 2.22
C THR A 111 1.82 -36.82 0.92
N ILE A 112 0.70 -37.39 0.46
CA ILE A 112 -0.02 -36.88 -0.72
C ILE A 112 -0.60 -35.50 -0.42
N LEU A 113 -1.20 -35.30 0.76
CA LEU A 113 -1.72 -34.00 1.16
C LEU A 113 -0.62 -32.92 1.23
N LEU A 114 0.60 -33.29 1.66
CA LEU A 114 1.75 -32.40 1.67
C LEU A 114 2.21 -32.03 0.25
N LEU A 115 2.25 -33.00 -0.67
CA LEU A 115 2.52 -32.74 -2.09
C LEU A 115 1.44 -31.84 -2.72
N LEU A 116 0.18 -32.07 -2.38
CA LEU A 116 -0.94 -31.26 -2.87
C LEU A 116 -0.90 -29.84 -2.31
N LEU A 117 -0.39 -29.64 -1.10
CA LEU A 117 -0.15 -28.30 -0.55
C LEU A 117 0.86 -27.51 -1.39
N PHE A 118 1.89 -28.17 -1.93
CA PHE A 118 2.83 -27.55 -2.89
C PHE A 118 2.14 -27.24 -4.24
N LEU A 119 1.32 -28.15 -4.77
CA LEU A 119 0.58 -27.92 -6.02
C LEU A 119 -0.44 -26.79 -5.89
N MET A 120 -1.07 -26.69 -4.74
CA MET A 120 -1.97 -25.61 -4.36
C MET A 120 -1.22 -24.28 -4.24
N GLY A 121 -0.06 -24.23 -3.58
CA GLY A 121 0.82 -23.06 -3.61
C GLY A 121 1.24 -22.68 -5.03
N THR A 122 1.45 -23.67 -5.91
CA THR A 122 1.74 -23.45 -7.33
C THR A 122 0.56 -22.81 -8.03
N GLN A 123 -0.65 -23.30 -7.82
CA GLN A 123 -1.87 -22.70 -8.35
C GLN A 123 -2.01 -21.23 -7.90
N SER A 124 -1.78 -20.94 -6.62
CA SER A 124 -1.84 -19.58 -6.06
C SER A 124 -0.73 -18.66 -6.61
N ALA A 125 0.48 -19.20 -6.86
CA ALA A 125 1.56 -18.47 -7.53
C ALA A 125 1.22 -18.07 -8.97
N PHE A 126 0.41 -18.88 -9.68
CA PHE A 126 -0.11 -18.55 -11.01
C PHE A 126 -1.29 -17.57 -10.96
N PHE A 127 -2.15 -17.68 -9.95
CA PHE A 127 -3.31 -16.80 -9.78
C PHE A 127 -2.91 -15.37 -9.35
N GLY A 128 -1.84 -15.22 -8.57
CA GLY A 128 -1.40 -13.93 -8.03
C GLY A 128 -1.11 -12.83 -9.06
N PRO A 129 -0.28 -13.07 -10.09
CA PRO A 129 0.00 -12.07 -11.12
C PRO A 129 -1.23 -11.65 -11.91
N VAL A 130 -2.09 -12.62 -12.29
CA VAL A 130 -3.27 -12.33 -13.11
C VAL A 130 -4.35 -11.59 -12.32
N LYS A 131 -4.55 -11.90 -11.02
CA LYS A 131 -5.61 -11.28 -10.21
C LYS A 131 -5.38 -9.77 -10.04
N TYR A 132 -4.17 -9.38 -9.64
CA TYR A 132 -3.85 -7.97 -9.41
C TYR A 132 -3.60 -7.20 -10.72
N ALA A 133 -3.26 -7.87 -11.82
CA ALA A 133 -3.13 -7.24 -13.13
C ALA A 133 -4.49 -6.99 -13.81
N LEU A 134 -5.52 -7.78 -13.45
CA LEU A 134 -6.88 -7.60 -13.96
C LEU A 134 -7.56 -6.34 -13.40
N LEU A 135 -7.31 -6.02 -12.13
CA LEU A 135 -7.96 -4.89 -11.44
C LEU A 135 -7.87 -3.57 -12.23
N PRO A 136 -6.69 -3.11 -12.70
CA PRO A 136 -6.60 -1.84 -13.39
C PRO A 136 -7.05 -1.90 -14.86
N GLN A 137 -7.32 -3.07 -15.41
CA GLN A 137 -7.97 -3.18 -16.72
C GLN A 137 -9.50 -3.01 -16.61
N GLN A 138 -10.09 -3.48 -15.50
CA GLN A 138 -11.55 -3.47 -15.30
C GLN A 138 -12.05 -2.23 -14.55
N LEU A 139 -11.19 -1.62 -13.73
CA LEU A 139 -11.54 -0.49 -12.87
C LEU A 139 -10.96 0.81 -13.42
N LYS A 140 -11.73 1.89 -13.26
CA LYS A 140 -11.24 3.24 -13.50
C LYS A 140 -10.17 3.59 -12.46
N GLN A 141 -9.34 4.58 -12.76
CA GLN A 141 -8.28 5.04 -11.84
C GLN A 141 -8.82 5.44 -10.46
N GLU A 142 -9.99 6.07 -10.39
CA GLU A 142 -10.69 6.45 -9.15
C GLU A 142 -11.34 5.26 -8.41
N GLU A 143 -11.48 4.12 -9.11
CA GLU A 143 -12.03 2.88 -8.54
C GLU A 143 -10.91 1.94 -8.05
N LEU A 144 -9.63 2.25 -8.32
CA LEU A 144 -8.50 1.38 -7.96
C LEU A 144 -8.31 1.25 -6.45
N VAL A 145 -8.39 2.35 -5.70
CA VAL A 145 -8.27 2.33 -4.24
C VAL A 145 -9.44 1.59 -3.60
N PRO A 146 -10.72 1.90 -3.89
CA PRO A 146 -11.84 1.12 -3.34
C PRO A 146 -11.81 -0.35 -3.77
N GLY A 147 -11.39 -0.64 -5.01
CA GLY A 147 -11.25 -2.01 -5.51
C GLY A 147 -10.19 -2.80 -4.73
N ASN A 148 -9.00 -2.23 -4.54
CA ASN A 148 -7.94 -2.85 -3.72
C ASN A 148 -8.37 -2.96 -2.24
N ALA A 149 -9.05 -1.96 -1.69
CA ALA A 149 -9.57 -2.01 -0.32
C ALA A 149 -10.51 -3.20 -0.10
N LEU A 150 -11.46 -3.42 -1.02
CA LEU A 150 -12.37 -4.56 -0.96
C LEU A 150 -11.63 -5.89 -1.12
N VAL A 151 -10.72 -5.97 -2.08
CA VAL A 151 -9.88 -7.16 -2.34
C VAL A 151 -9.07 -7.55 -1.11
N GLU A 152 -8.40 -6.61 -0.47
CA GLU A 152 -7.60 -6.88 0.73
C GLU A 152 -8.48 -7.26 1.91
N ALA A 153 -9.55 -6.50 2.18
CA ALA A 153 -10.52 -6.84 3.23
C ALA A 153 -11.12 -8.24 3.03
N GLY A 154 -11.55 -8.56 1.81
CA GLY A 154 -12.10 -9.87 1.46
C GLY A 154 -11.08 -11.00 1.63
N THR A 155 -9.81 -10.77 1.32
CA THR A 155 -8.74 -11.77 1.50
C THR A 155 -8.49 -12.07 2.97
N PHE A 156 -8.38 -11.05 3.83
CA PHE A 156 -8.20 -11.26 5.27
C PHE A 156 -9.42 -11.88 5.95
N ILE A 157 -10.63 -11.50 5.53
CA ILE A 157 -11.85 -12.16 6.00
C ILE A 157 -11.89 -13.63 5.53
N ALA A 158 -11.52 -13.91 4.29
CA ALA A 158 -11.44 -15.28 3.77
C ALA A 158 -10.42 -16.14 4.54
N ILE A 159 -9.24 -15.60 4.84
CA ILE A 159 -8.22 -16.26 5.68
C ILE A 159 -8.80 -16.56 7.07
N LEU A 160 -9.45 -15.58 7.69
CA LEU A 160 -10.03 -15.73 9.02
C LEU A 160 -11.12 -16.80 9.04
N VAL A 161 -12.15 -16.67 8.21
CA VAL A 161 -13.29 -17.59 8.19
C VAL A 161 -12.83 -18.98 7.76
N GLY A 162 -11.85 -19.09 6.86
CA GLY A 162 -11.25 -20.37 6.46
C GLY A 162 -10.48 -21.04 7.60
N THR A 163 -9.73 -20.27 8.39
CA THR A 163 -8.98 -20.78 9.55
C THR A 163 -9.93 -21.23 10.67
N LEU A 164 -10.96 -20.44 10.98
CA LEU A 164 -11.98 -20.81 11.97
C LEU A 164 -12.80 -22.02 11.50
N GLY A 165 -13.20 -22.02 10.22
CA GLY A 165 -13.91 -23.12 9.60
C GLY A 165 -13.10 -24.42 9.64
N ALA A 166 -11.79 -24.35 9.41
CA ALA A 166 -10.90 -25.50 9.55
C ALA A 166 -10.91 -26.10 10.95
N GLY A 167 -10.92 -25.27 12.00
CA GLY A 167 -11.03 -25.74 13.38
C GLY A 167 -12.35 -26.49 13.66
N ILE A 168 -13.46 -25.97 13.13
CA ILE A 168 -14.78 -26.62 13.24
C ILE A 168 -14.83 -27.94 12.46
N ILE A 169 -14.23 -27.97 11.27
CA ILE A 169 -14.16 -29.18 10.44
C ILE A 169 -13.30 -30.24 11.13
N ALA A 170 -12.15 -29.85 11.68
CA ALA A 170 -11.20 -30.75 12.33
C ALA A 170 -11.74 -31.35 13.63
N SER A 171 -12.64 -30.66 14.33
CA SER A 171 -13.27 -31.17 15.56
C SER A 171 -14.47 -32.08 15.34
N HIS A 172 -14.93 -32.24 14.10
CA HIS A 172 -16.05 -33.11 13.76
C HIS A 172 -15.64 -34.59 13.77
N GLU A 173 -16.51 -35.50 14.22
CA GLU A 173 -16.25 -36.96 14.24
C GLU A 173 -15.86 -37.55 12.87
N GLN A 174 -16.31 -36.93 11.79
CA GLN A 174 -16.05 -37.33 10.40
C GLN A 174 -15.21 -36.28 9.67
N ALA A 175 -14.27 -35.64 10.39
CA ALA A 175 -13.46 -34.53 9.90
C ALA A 175 -12.92 -34.73 8.48
N LYS A 176 -12.41 -35.93 8.17
CA LYS A 176 -11.86 -36.24 6.84
C LYS A 176 -12.88 -36.15 5.69
N TYR A 177 -14.11 -36.61 5.91
CA TYR A 177 -15.16 -36.58 4.88
C TYR A 177 -15.74 -35.17 4.73
N VAL A 178 -15.93 -34.46 5.85
CA VAL A 178 -16.38 -33.06 5.84
C VAL A 178 -15.35 -32.17 5.15
N ALA A 179 -14.06 -32.34 5.48
CA ALA A 179 -12.96 -31.64 4.83
C ALA A 179 -12.93 -31.90 3.32
N ALA A 180 -12.98 -33.17 2.92
CA ALA A 180 -13.00 -33.59 1.52
C ALA A 180 -14.15 -32.95 0.73
N PHE A 181 -15.36 -32.92 1.31
CA PHE A 181 -16.51 -32.27 0.70
C PHE A 181 -16.33 -30.74 0.58
N CYS A 182 -15.93 -30.09 1.69
CA CYS A 182 -15.75 -28.65 1.76
C CYS A 182 -14.72 -28.15 0.74
N VAL A 183 -13.55 -28.80 0.64
CA VAL A 183 -12.48 -28.29 -0.23
C VAL A 183 -12.83 -28.36 -1.72
N VAL A 184 -13.65 -29.34 -2.11
CA VAL A 184 -14.14 -29.49 -3.49
C VAL A 184 -15.27 -28.49 -3.77
N ILE A 185 -16.28 -28.38 -2.89
CA ILE A 185 -17.44 -27.53 -3.15
C ILE A 185 -17.05 -26.05 -3.23
N PHE A 186 -16.13 -25.59 -2.37
CA PHE A 186 -15.66 -24.20 -2.41
C PHE A 186 -14.77 -23.90 -3.62
N ALA A 187 -13.97 -24.87 -4.08
CA ALA A 187 -13.25 -24.75 -5.36
C ALA A 187 -14.22 -24.62 -6.54
N VAL A 188 -15.30 -25.41 -6.55
CA VAL A 188 -16.36 -25.34 -7.57
C VAL A 188 -17.04 -23.98 -7.56
N PHE A 189 -17.41 -23.44 -6.40
CA PHE A 189 -17.99 -22.09 -6.29
C PHE A 189 -17.03 -21.02 -6.82
N GLY A 190 -15.74 -21.10 -6.48
CA GLY A 190 -14.72 -20.21 -7.02
C GLY A 190 -14.62 -20.29 -8.55
N TYR A 191 -14.69 -21.48 -9.13
CA TYR A 191 -14.67 -21.67 -10.58
C TYR A 191 -15.95 -21.14 -11.26
N LEU A 192 -17.13 -21.44 -10.71
CA LEU A 192 -18.40 -20.94 -11.25
C LEU A 192 -18.44 -19.41 -11.26
N ALA A 193 -17.98 -18.76 -10.18
CA ALA A 193 -17.82 -17.31 -10.14
C ALA A 193 -16.83 -16.81 -11.22
N SER A 194 -15.72 -17.53 -11.45
CA SER A 194 -14.71 -17.14 -12.44
C SER A 194 -15.22 -17.13 -13.89
N ARG A 195 -16.26 -17.92 -14.19
CA ARG A 195 -16.90 -17.95 -15.52
C ARG A 195 -17.65 -16.66 -15.83
N ALA A 196 -18.14 -15.96 -14.81
CA ALA A 196 -18.83 -14.68 -14.96
C ALA A 196 -17.88 -13.48 -15.03
N ILE A 197 -16.55 -13.68 -14.89
CA ILE A 197 -15.56 -12.61 -15.09
C ILE A 197 -15.59 -12.18 -16.56
N PRO A 198 -15.75 -10.87 -16.86
CA PRO A 198 -15.72 -10.35 -18.22
C PRO A 198 -14.39 -10.63 -18.94
N VAL A 199 -14.45 -10.69 -20.27
CA VAL A 199 -13.26 -10.89 -21.11
C VAL A 199 -12.28 -9.73 -20.91
N ALA A 200 -11.00 -10.06 -20.74
CA ALA A 200 -9.93 -9.13 -20.42
C ALA A 200 -8.71 -9.44 -21.29
N HIS A 201 -8.58 -8.69 -22.38
CA HIS A 201 -7.58 -8.94 -23.43
C HIS A 201 -6.14 -9.00 -22.91
N ALA A 202 -5.32 -9.79 -23.61
CA ALA A 202 -3.89 -9.89 -23.37
C ALA A 202 -3.21 -8.53 -23.50
N CYS A 203 -2.27 -8.23 -22.60
CA CYS A 203 -1.51 -6.98 -22.64
C CYS A 203 -0.34 -7.05 -23.63
N ALA A 204 0.22 -8.24 -23.83
CA ALA A 204 1.40 -8.45 -24.67
C ALA A 204 1.32 -9.82 -25.39
N PRO A 205 0.38 -10.00 -26.36
CA PRO A 205 0.16 -11.28 -27.04
C PRO A 205 1.38 -11.78 -27.83
N GLU A 206 2.24 -10.85 -28.27
CA GLU A 206 3.46 -11.12 -29.04
C GLU A 206 4.59 -11.78 -28.23
N LEU A 207 4.45 -11.87 -26.90
CA LEU A 207 5.47 -12.45 -26.04
C LEU A 207 5.74 -13.93 -26.39
N LYS A 208 7.02 -14.26 -26.62
CA LYS A 208 7.47 -15.64 -26.79
C LYS A 208 7.82 -16.23 -25.43
N PHE A 209 7.02 -17.21 -24.98
CA PHE A 209 7.29 -17.93 -23.73
C PHE A 209 8.31 -19.03 -23.99
N ARG A 210 9.44 -18.98 -23.29
CA ARG A 210 10.41 -20.07 -23.20
C ARG A 210 10.65 -20.34 -21.72
N TRP A 211 10.52 -21.60 -21.30
CA TRP A 211 10.71 -21.99 -19.91
C TRP A 211 12.18 -21.86 -19.53
N GLN A 212 12.52 -20.78 -18.85
CA GLN A 212 13.88 -20.45 -18.41
C GLN A 212 13.83 -19.80 -17.02
N PRO A 213 13.51 -20.56 -15.96
CA PRO A 213 13.13 -20.01 -14.64
C PRO A 213 14.12 -18.98 -14.09
N TYR A 214 15.41 -19.29 -14.14
CA TYR A 214 16.45 -18.37 -13.66
C TYR A 214 16.48 -17.04 -14.45
N ARG A 215 16.47 -17.12 -15.78
CA ARG A 215 16.49 -15.92 -16.64
C ARG A 215 15.19 -15.13 -16.52
N GLN A 216 14.05 -15.81 -16.43
CA GLN A 216 12.72 -15.21 -16.24
C GLN A 216 12.64 -14.48 -14.90
N THR A 217 13.10 -15.10 -13.81
CA THR A 217 13.15 -14.45 -12.49
C THR A 217 14.05 -13.23 -12.51
N LYS A 218 15.26 -13.33 -13.07
CA LYS A 218 16.19 -12.19 -13.20
C LYS A 218 15.56 -11.04 -14.01
N HIS A 219 14.90 -11.34 -15.12
CA HIS A 219 14.23 -10.36 -15.97
C HIS A 219 13.03 -9.71 -15.27
N THR A 220 12.19 -10.51 -14.60
CA THR A 220 11.02 -10.04 -13.84
C THR A 220 11.44 -9.11 -12.71
N ILE A 221 12.51 -9.45 -11.99
CA ILE A 221 13.09 -8.58 -10.94
C ILE A 221 13.65 -7.29 -11.56
N ALA A 222 14.28 -7.35 -12.73
CA ALA A 222 14.77 -6.16 -13.42
C ALA A 222 13.62 -5.22 -13.84
N ILE A 223 12.51 -5.76 -14.35
CA ILE A 223 11.29 -5.00 -14.65
C ILE A 223 10.74 -4.34 -13.37
N ALA A 224 10.60 -5.09 -12.28
CA ALA A 224 10.12 -4.57 -11.00
C ALA A 224 11.01 -3.44 -10.44
N LYS A 225 12.31 -3.47 -10.75
CA LYS A 225 13.30 -2.44 -10.36
C LYS A 225 13.42 -1.27 -11.35
N SER A 226 12.83 -1.38 -12.54
CA SER A 226 12.95 -0.35 -13.59
C SER A 226 12.39 1.00 -13.14
N ASP A 227 11.33 0.95 -12.34
CA ASP A 227 10.68 2.11 -11.77
C ASP A 227 10.91 2.17 -10.25
N ARG A 228 11.53 3.28 -9.80
CA ARG A 228 11.96 3.42 -8.40
C ARG A 228 10.80 3.42 -7.40
N VAL A 229 9.66 4.05 -7.72
CA VAL A 229 8.50 4.09 -6.79
C VAL A 229 7.79 2.75 -6.77
N VAL A 230 7.67 2.05 -7.90
CA VAL A 230 7.18 0.67 -7.97
C VAL A 230 8.02 -0.23 -7.07
N TYR A 231 9.34 -0.17 -7.19
CA TYR A 231 10.24 -0.95 -6.35
C TYR A 231 10.09 -0.60 -4.85
N GLN A 232 9.96 0.67 -4.51
CA GLN A 232 9.71 1.10 -3.12
C GLN A 232 8.37 0.58 -2.59
N CYS A 233 7.31 0.57 -3.40
CA CYS A 233 6.04 -0.05 -3.03
C CYS A 233 6.21 -1.54 -2.79
N ILE A 234 6.94 -2.24 -3.65
CA ILE A 234 7.23 -3.68 -3.51
C ILE A 234 7.94 -3.96 -2.19
N MET A 235 8.98 -3.20 -1.87
CA MET A 235 9.72 -3.36 -0.62
C MET A 235 8.85 -3.07 0.61
N ALA A 236 8.01 -2.03 0.55
CA ALA A 236 7.08 -1.69 1.62
C ALA A 236 6.02 -2.78 1.83
N ILE A 237 5.39 -3.27 0.76
CA ILE A 237 4.43 -4.39 0.81
C ILE A 237 5.10 -5.65 1.36
N SER A 238 6.30 -5.98 0.90
CA SER A 238 7.03 -7.17 1.35
C SER A 238 7.37 -7.09 2.83
N TRP A 239 7.72 -5.89 3.33
CA TRP A 239 7.92 -5.64 4.75
C TRP A 239 6.64 -5.84 5.58
N PHE A 240 5.48 -5.44 5.07
CA PHE A 240 4.21 -5.75 5.72
C PHE A 240 3.97 -7.27 5.84
N TRP A 241 4.26 -8.05 4.79
CA TRP A 241 4.17 -9.51 4.85
C TRP A 241 5.18 -10.15 5.80
N PHE A 242 6.40 -9.58 5.91
CA PHE A 242 7.36 -9.99 6.93
C PHE A 242 6.79 -9.85 8.35
N LEU A 243 6.23 -8.68 8.65
CA LEU A 243 5.63 -8.41 9.96
C LEU A 243 4.41 -9.29 10.20
N GLY A 244 3.51 -9.40 9.23
CA GLY A 244 2.32 -10.25 9.31
C GLY A 244 2.69 -11.71 9.59
N ALA A 245 3.65 -12.26 8.85
CA ALA A 245 4.15 -13.61 9.10
C ALA A 245 4.78 -13.76 10.49
N ALA A 246 5.53 -12.75 10.96
CA ALA A 246 6.16 -12.78 12.28
C ALA A 246 5.12 -12.81 13.41
N TYR A 247 4.12 -11.92 13.35
CA TYR A 247 3.04 -11.86 14.34
C TYR A 247 2.17 -13.11 14.31
N LEU A 248 1.65 -13.49 13.15
CA LEU A 248 0.71 -14.61 13.01
C LEU A 248 1.32 -15.94 13.45
N THR A 249 2.61 -16.17 13.16
CA THR A 249 3.29 -17.41 13.58
C THR A 249 3.42 -17.50 15.10
N GLN A 250 3.56 -16.36 15.79
CA GLN A 250 3.77 -16.35 17.24
C GLN A 250 2.48 -16.24 18.05
N PHE A 251 1.34 -15.84 17.47
CA PHE A 251 0.07 -15.70 18.20
C PHE A 251 -0.39 -16.95 18.97
N PRO A 252 -0.28 -18.19 18.45
CA PRO A 252 -0.66 -19.37 19.21
C PRO A 252 0.17 -19.52 20.50
N ASN A 253 1.49 -19.43 20.39
CA ASN A 253 2.40 -19.54 21.54
C ASN A 253 2.30 -18.34 22.48
N PHE A 254 2.13 -17.14 21.93
CA PHE A 254 1.88 -15.93 22.71
C PHE A 254 0.65 -16.07 23.60
N THR A 255 -0.46 -16.54 23.03
CA THR A 255 -1.73 -16.72 23.75
C THR A 255 -1.59 -17.78 24.84
N LYS A 256 -0.96 -18.92 24.52
CA LYS A 256 -0.82 -20.04 25.45
C LYS A 256 0.11 -19.72 26.61
N ILE A 257 1.29 -19.15 26.32
CA ILE A 257 2.38 -18.99 27.30
C ILE A 257 2.26 -17.68 28.07
N TYR A 258 1.84 -16.59 27.40
CA TYR A 258 1.85 -15.25 28.01
C TYR A 258 0.46 -14.72 28.35
N LEU A 259 -0.63 -15.31 27.85
CA LEU A 259 -2.00 -14.87 28.17
C LEU A 259 -2.84 -15.95 28.89
N ASN A 260 -2.28 -17.14 29.13
CA ASN A 260 -3.01 -18.31 29.67
C ASN A 260 -4.33 -18.61 28.92
N GLY A 261 -4.40 -18.31 27.62
CA GLY A 261 -5.60 -18.45 26.81
C GLY A 261 -5.75 -19.84 26.19
N THR A 262 -6.99 -20.22 25.87
CA THR A 262 -7.35 -21.47 25.19
C THR A 262 -7.26 -21.33 23.66
N GLU A 263 -7.52 -22.42 22.92
CA GLU A 263 -7.55 -22.41 21.44
C GLU A 263 -8.56 -21.39 20.87
N SER A 264 -9.71 -21.22 21.54
CA SER A 264 -10.70 -20.19 21.18
C SER A 264 -10.13 -18.78 21.33
N ALA A 265 -9.25 -18.55 22.31
CA ALA A 265 -8.58 -17.26 22.48
C ALA A 265 -7.58 -16.98 21.34
N VAL A 266 -6.84 -17.99 20.88
CA VAL A 266 -5.94 -17.86 19.70
C VAL A 266 -6.74 -17.43 18.48
N SER A 267 -7.85 -18.13 18.23
CA SER A 267 -8.80 -17.84 17.15
C SER A 267 -9.34 -16.42 17.23
N PHE A 268 -9.66 -15.94 18.43
CA PHE A 268 -10.13 -14.57 18.67
C PHE A 268 -9.06 -13.51 18.38
N LEU A 269 -7.80 -13.72 18.79
CA LEU A 269 -6.72 -12.78 18.47
C LEU A 269 -6.45 -12.71 16.96
N LEU A 270 -6.45 -13.85 16.27
CA LEU A 270 -6.37 -13.91 14.81
C LEU A 270 -7.55 -13.17 14.13
N ALA A 271 -8.75 -13.29 14.71
CA ALA A 271 -9.94 -12.57 14.27
C ALA A 271 -9.78 -11.06 14.44
N LEU A 272 -9.36 -10.58 15.61
CA LEU A 272 -9.12 -9.16 15.86
C LEU A 272 -8.13 -8.57 14.85
N PHE A 273 -7.01 -9.27 14.60
CA PHE A 273 -6.02 -8.82 13.63
C PHE A 273 -6.59 -8.74 12.21
N SER A 274 -7.28 -9.78 11.75
CA SER A 274 -7.84 -9.87 10.39
C SER A 274 -8.98 -8.87 10.16
N VAL A 275 -9.88 -8.73 11.13
CA VAL A 275 -10.95 -7.71 11.13
C VAL A 275 -10.35 -6.31 11.15
N GLY A 276 -9.29 -6.09 11.93
CA GLY A 276 -8.53 -4.85 11.94
C GLY A 276 -8.06 -4.48 10.54
N ILE A 277 -7.42 -5.40 9.81
CA ILE A 277 -6.95 -5.13 8.44
C ILE A 277 -8.10 -4.82 7.49
N ALA A 278 -9.22 -5.54 7.60
CA ALA A 278 -10.42 -5.23 6.81
C ALA A 278 -10.95 -3.82 7.10
N LEU A 279 -11.09 -3.44 8.37
CA LEU A 279 -11.53 -2.10 8.78
C LEU A 279 -10.56 -1.01 8.30
N GLY A 280 -9.24 -1.24 8.43
CA GLY A 280 -8.20 -0.34 7.94
C GLY A 280 -8.25 -0.17 6.41
N SER A 281 -8.47 -1.25 5.69
CA SER A 281 -8.58 -1.24 4.23
C SER A 281 -9.79 -0.41 3.77
N LEU A 282 -10.94 -0.58 4.42
CA LEU A 282 -12.15 0.20 4.15
C LEU A 282 -11.99 1.68 4.59
N ALA A 283 -11.31 1.93 5.71
CA ALA A 283 -11.01 3.28 6.18
C ALA A 283 -10.08 4.02 5.19
N CYS A 284 -9.12 3.33 4.58
CA CYS A 284 -8.24 3.89 3.56
C CYS A 284 -9.05 4.50 2.41
N ASN A 285 -10.09 3.80 1.91
CA ASN A 285 -10.96 4.33 0.86
C ASN A 285 -11.65 5.64 1.26
N LYS A 286 -12.17 5.71 2.50
CA LYS A 286 -12.84 6.91 3.01
C LYS A 286 -11.88 8.09 3.21
N LEU A 287 -10.69 7.82 3.74
CA LEU A 287 -9.67 8.84 4.01
C LEU A 287 -8.99 9.36 2.74
N SER A 288 -8.91 8.52 1.70
CA SER A 288 -8.31 8.88 0.40
C SER A 288 -9.31 9.49 -0.60
N LYS A 289 -10.60 9.52 -0.26
CA LYS A 289 -11.69 9.99 -1.13
C LYS A 289 -11.66 9.35 -2.53
N GLY A 290 -11.29 8.07 -2.59
CA GLY A 290 -11.17 7.29 -3.84
C GLY A 290 -9.95 7.62 -4.71
N ARG A 291 -9.07 8.54 -4.30
CA ARG A 291 -7.85 8.88 -5.04
C ARG A 291 -6.67 8.06 -4.52
N ILE A 292 -5.67 7.81 -5.37
CA ILE A 292 -4.41 7.19 -4.94
C ILE A 292 -3.63 8.21 -4.11
N ASP A 293 -3.90 8.26 -2.81
CA ASP A 293 -3.19 9.12 -1.86
C ASP A 293 -2.28 8.30 -0.97
N VAL A 294 -0.98 8.45 -1.21
CA VAL A 294 0.07 7.74 -0.49
C VAL A 294 0.43 8.41 0.83
N GLY A 295 -0.16 9.57 1.13
CA GLY A 295 0.02 10.28 2.40
C GLY A 295 -0.52 9.51 3.60
N ILE A 296 -1.38 8.51 3.40
CA ILE A 296 -1.91 7.66 4.48
C ILE A 296 -0.88 6.59 4.92
N VAL A 297 0.06 6.22 4.05
CA VAL A 297 1.02 5.13 4.30
C VAL A 297 1.84 5.37 5.58
N PRO A 298 2.41 6.56 5.84
CA PRO A 298 3.15 6.80 7.09
C PRO A 298 2.32 6.66 8.36
N ILE A 299 1.01 6.93 8.30
CA ILE A 299 0.10 6.73 9.44
C ILE A 299 -0.02 5.25 9.75
N GLY A 300 -0.22 4.43 8.72
CA GLY A 300 -0.25 2.97 8.87
C GLY A 300 1.06 2.43 9.40
N ALA A 301 2.20 2.89 8.87
CA ALA A 301 3.51 2.44 9.33
C ALA A 301 3.79 2.80 10.80
N LEU A 302 3.51 4.05 11.20
CA LEU A 302 3.67 4.50 12.58
C LEU A 302 2.69 3.80 13.52
N GLY A 303 1.45 3.59 13.09
CA GLY A 303 0.44 2.84 13.84
C GLY A 303 0.89 1.40 14.14
N ILE A 304 1.44 0.69 13.15
CA ILE A 304 2.00 -0.66 13.35
C ILE A 304 3.11 -0.63 14.42
N THR A 305 4.02 0.36 14.39
CA THR A 305 5.09 0.50 15.40
C THR A 305 4.53 0.79 16.78
N VAL A 306 3.68 1.81 16.92
CA VAL A 306 3.21 2.28 18.23
C VAL A 306 2.33 1.22 18.87
N PHE A 307 1.34 0.71 18.15
CA PHE A 307 0.44 -0.30 18.70
C PHE A 307 1.13 -1.66 18.86
N GLY A 308 2.12 -1.99 18.02
CA GLY A 308 2.99 -3.16 18.21
C GLY A 308 3.74 -3.12 19.54
N TYR A 309 4.35 -1.97 19.86
CA TYR A 309 5.07 -1.75 21.11
C TYR A 309 4.13 -1.74 22.33
N LEU A 310 3.00 -1.03 22.22
CA LEU A 310 2.01 -0.96 23.29
C LEU A 310 1.39 -2.33 23.59
N MET A 311 1.05 -3.10 22.55
CA MET A 311 0.54 -4.46 22.72
C MET A 311 1.55 -5.34 23.47
N ALA A 312 2.82 -5.30 23.06
CA ALA A 312 3.88 -6.11 23.67
C ALA A 312 4.17 -5.77 25.14
N THR A 313 3.93 -4.52 25.55
CA THR A 313 4.18 -4.05 26.93
C THR A 313 2.92 -4.05 27.81
N SER A 314 1.74 -4.28 27.24
CA SER A 314 0.45 -4.28 27.95
C SER A 314 0.07 -5.59 28.62
N ILE A 315 1.01 -6.53 28.78
CA ILE A 315 0.75 -7.85 29.36
C ILE A 315 0.74 -7.73 30.90
N PRO A 316 -0.34 -8.13 31.58
CA PRO A 316 -0.39 -8.15 33.04
C PRO A 316 0.68 -9.07 33.64
N SER A 317 1.29 -8.65 34.75
CA SER A 317 2.33 -9.43 35.46
C SER A 317 1.78 -10.69 36.14
N GLU A 318 0.52 -10.66 36.56
CA GLU A 318 -0.19 -11.79 37.16
C GLU A 318 -1.45 -12.07 36.37
N LEU A 319 -1.65 -13.35 36.02
CA LEU A 319 -2.75 -13.78 35.18
C LEU A 319 -3.56 -14.87 35.86
N PRO A 320 -4.90 -14.74 35.91
CA PRO A 320 -5.75 -15.83 36.34
C PRO A 320 -5.69 -16.98 35.31
N ARG A 321 -6.12 -18.17 35.73
CA ARG A 321 -6.34 -19.28 34.81
C ARG A 321 -7.73 -19.14 34.19
N PHE A 322 -7.77 -19.02 32.86
CA PHE A 322 -9.01 -18.92 32.11
C PHE A 322 -9.49 -20.33 31.73
N HIS A 323 -10.65 -20.75 32.27
CA HIS A 323 -11.25 -22.03 31.91
C HIS A 323 -12.23 -21.91 30.75
N THR A 324 -12.76 -20.71 30.51
CA THR A 324 -13.72 -20.45 29.43
C THR A 324 -13.29 -19.25 28.59
N PHE A 325 -13.70 -19.25 27.32
CA PHE A 325 -13.49 -18.11 26.42
C PHE A 325 -14.15 -16.83 26.93
N ALA A 326 -15.32 -16.94 27.56
CA ALA A 326 -16.02 -15.80 28.14
C ALA A 326 -15.19 -15.10 29.22
N GLN A 327 -14.59 -15.86 30.14
CA GLN A 327 -13.70 -15.31 31.17
C GLN A 327 -12.49 -14.60 30.56
N PHE A 328 -11.91 -15.15 29.49
CA PHE A 328 -10.77 -14.54 28.80
C PHE A 328 -11.10 -13.18 28.18
N VAL A 329 -12.23 -13.07 27.47
CA VAL A 329 -12.63 -11.81 26.81
C VAL A 329 -13.13 -10.77 27.80
N GLN A 330 -13.80 -11.21 28.87
CA GLN A 330 -14.32 -10.32 29.92
C GLN A 330 -13.24 -9.83 30.87
N TYR A 331 -12.04 -10.41 30.85
CA TYR A 331 -10.93 -9.94 31.66
C TYR A 331 -10.45 -8.56 31.22
N GLN A 332 -10.92 -7.54 31.95
CA GLN A 332 -10.70 -6.13 31.64
C GLN A 332 -9.23 -5.74 31.40
N PRO A 333 -8.23 -6.29 32.11
CA PRO A 333 -6.83 -5.97 31.84
C PRO A 333 -6.33 -6.36 30.43
N PHE A 334 -7.02 -7.24 29.70
CA PHE A 334 -6.68 -7.56 28.31
C PHE A 334 -7.29 -6.62 27.28
N TRP A 335 -8.22 -5.75 27.65
CA TRP A 335 -8.87 -4.84 26.70
C TRP A 335 -7.89 -3.89 25.99
N PRO A 336 -6.87 -3.31 26.66
CA PRO A 336 -5.82 -2.56 25.98
C PRO A 336 -5.12 -3.42 24.93
N LEU A 337 -4.69 -4.64 25.27
CA LEU A 337 -4.05 -5.57 24.36
C LEU A 337 -4.93 -5.87 23.14
N PHE A 338 -6.23 -6.17 23.33
CA PHE A 338 -7.17 -6.41 22.25
C PHE A 338 -7.34 -5.18 21.34
N SER A 339 -7.43 -3.99 21.95
CA SER A 339 -7.54 -2.74 21.19
C SER A 339 -6.28 -2.45 20.38
N TYR A 340 -5.09 -2.67 20.95
CA TYR A 340 -3.82 -2.46 20.26
C TYR A 340 -3.65 -3.45 19.12
N LEU A 341 -4.00 -4.73 19.34
CA LEU A 341 -3.97 -5.74 18.28
C LEU A 341 -4.90 -5.39 17.11
N LEU A 342 -6.13 -4.95 17.42
CA LEU A 342 -7.06 -4.46 16.40
C LEU A 342 -6.46 -3.27 15.64
N MET A 343 -5.83 -2.32 16.36
CA MET A 343 -5.23 -1.14 15.76
C MET A 343 -3.96 -1.44 14.95
N ILE A 344 -3.18 -2.48 15.29
CA ILE A 344 -2.10 -2.99 14.43
C ILE A 344 -2.71 -3.44 13.09
N GLY A 345 -3.81 -4.20 13.14
CA GLY A 345 -4.53 -4.62 11.93
C GLY A 345 -5.04 -3.43 11.12
N VAL A 346 -5.73 -2.47 11.75
CA VAL A 346 -6.24 -1.24 11.09
C VAL A 346 -5.10 -0.47 10.42
N SER A 347 -3.98 -0.32 11.12
CA SER A 347 -2.79 0.34 10.60
C SER A 347 -2.19 -0.42 9.41
N GLY A 348 -2.24 -1.75 9.44
CA GLY A 348 -1.89 -2.63 8.33
C GLY A 348 -2.72 -2.37 7.07
N GLY A 349 -4.04 -2.28 7.21
CA GLY A 349 -4.94 -1.96 6.10
C GLY A 349 -4.68 -0.57 5.49
N LEU A 350 -4.44 0.43 6.35
CA LEU A 350 -4.08 1.80 5.93
C LEU A 350 -2.71 1.87 5.22
N PHE A 351 -1.81 0.96 5.57
CA PHE A 351 -0.48 0.85 4.98
C PHE A 351 -0.52 0.16 3.60
N ILE A 352 -1.18 -0.99 3.50
CA ILE A 352 -1.03 -1.91 2.37
C ILE A 352 -1.83 -1.50 1.12
N VAL A 353 -3.07 -1.05 1.29
CA VAL A 353 -3.99 -0.71 0.18
C VAL A 353 -3.46 0.37 -0.76
N PRO A 354 -2.99 1.55 -0.29
CA PRO A 354 -2.52 2.61 -1.18
C PRO A 354 -1.22 2.22 -1.90
N LEU A 355 -0.40 1.35 -1.31
CA LEU A 355 0.82 0.85 -1.94
C LEU A 355 0.51 -0.06 -3.13
N TYR A 356 -0.46 -0.98 -2.99
CA TYR A 356 -0.92 -1.79 -4.12
C TYR A 356 -1.51 -0.94 -5.24
N ALA A 357 -2.38 0.02 -4.90
CA ALA A 357 -3.00 0.90 -5.88
C ALA A 357 -1.96 1.73 -6.63
N LEU A 358 -0.97 2.30 -5.92
CA LEU A 358 0.12 3.07 -6.54
C LEU A 358 0.99 2.19 -7.45
N MET A 359 1.39 1.01 -6.98
CA MET A 359 2.21 0.08 -7.75
C MET A 359 1.50 -0.34 -9.04
N GLN A 360 0.22 -0.73 -8.95
CA GLN A 360 -0.59 -1.14 -10.10
C GLN A 360 -0.78 -0.02 -11.12
N HIS A 361 -1.00 1.21 -10.63
CA HIS A 361 -1.20 2.39 -11.47
C HIS A 361 0.09 2.80 -12.20
N ARG A 362 1.24 2.71 -11.52
CA ARG A 362 2.54 3.13 -12.08
C ARG A 362 3.18 2.07 -12.99
N ALA A 363 2.85 0.80 -12.79
CA ALA A 363 3.34 -0.29 -13.63
C ALA A 363 2.80 -0.16 -15.06
N LYS A 364 3.70 -0.26 -16.04
CA LYS A 364 3.37 -0.29 -17.47
C LYS A 364 2.38 -1.42 -17.75
N GLU A 365 1.39 -1.16 -18.59
CA GLU A 365 0.33 -2.14 -18.86
C GLU A 365 0.84 -3.46 -19.44
N SER A 366 1.88 -3.41 -20.28
CA SER A 366 2.50 -4.57 -20.92
C SER A 366 3.31 -5.47 -19.98
N GLU A 367 3.69 -4.97 -18.80
CA GLU A 367 4.59 -5.63 -17.86
C GLU A 367 3.98 -5.72 -16.45
N ARG A 368 2.70 -5.37 -16.30
CA ARG A 368 2.04 -5.22 -14.99
C ARG A 368 1.99 -6.56 -14.23
N ALA A 369 1.67 -7.66 -14.91
CA ALA A 369 1.64 -8.97 -14.24
C ALA A 369 3.06 -9.42 -13.87
N GLN A 370 4.07 -9.10 -14.68
CA GLN A 370 5.47 -9.33 -14.31
C GLN A 370 5.91 -8.50 -13.09
N VAL A 371 5.49 -7.24 -12.95
CA VAL A 371 5.75 -6.45 -11.73
C VAL A 371 5.15 -7.14 -10.49
N ILE A 372 3.90 -7.61 -10.58
CA ILE A 372 3.23 -8.34 -9.49
C ILE A 372 3.90 -9.70 -9.21
N ALA A 373 4.39 -10.38 -10.24
CA ALA A 373 5.19 -11.58 -10.06
C ALA A 373 6.48 -11.30 -9.29
N GLY A 374 7.16 -10.19 -9.60
CA GLY A 374 8.30 -9.70 -8.83
C GLY A 374 7.95 -9.42 -7.38
N LEU A 375 6.79 -8.79 -7.14
CA LEU A 375 6.25 -8.57 -5.79
C LEU A 375 6.07 -9.89 -5.03
N ASN A 376 5.45 -10.91 -5.63
CA ASN A 376 5.22 -12.20 -4.97
C ASN A 376 6.53 -12.89 -4.56
N ILE A 377 7.58 -12.78 -5.38
CA ILE A 377 8.91 -13.32 -5.07
C ILE A 377 9.48 -12.61 -3.84
N TYR A 378 9.41 -11.27 -3.80
CA TYR A 378 9.88 -10.49 -2.66
C TYR A 378 9.07 -10.76 -1.38
N ASN A 379 7.73 -10.83 -1.48
CA ASN A 379 6.87 -11.20 -0.36
C ASN A 379 7.27 -12.55 0.23
N SER A 380 7.52 -13.55 -0.64
CA SER A 380 7.91 -14.90 -0.21
C SER A 380 9.27 -14.90 0.48
N LEU A 381 10.25 -14.17 -0.06
CA LEU A 381 11.56 -14.01 0.56
C LEU A 381 11.46 -13.37 1.95
N PHE A 382 10.61 -12.35 2.09
CA PHE A 382 10.39 -11.65 3.35
C PHE A 382 9.65 -12.53 4.38
N MET A 383 8.65 -13.31 3.97
CA MET A 383 7.99 -14.27 4.87
C MET A 383 8.96 -15.35 5.36
N VAL A 384 9.83 -15.88 4.49
CA VAL A 384 10.88 -16.84 4.89
C VAL A 384 11.90 -16.16 5.83
N GLY A 385 12.34 -14.94 5.49
CA GLY A 385 13.24 -14.17 6.35
C GLY A 385 12.65 -13.88 7.74
N SER A 386 11.34 -13.68 7.83
CA SER A 386 10.61 -13.52 9.08
C SER A 386 10.63 -14.78 9.94
N ALA A 387 10.41 -15.95 9.33
CA ALA A 387 10.52 -17.23 10.02
C ALA A 387 11.95 -17.47 10.53
N VAL A 388 12.98 -17.18 9.71
CA VAL A 388 14.38 -17.29 10.12
C VAL A 388 14.69 -16.34 11.29
N LEU A 389 14.24 -15.08 11.23
CA LEU A 389 14.45 -14.14 12.33
C LEU A 389 13.77 -14.63 13.61
N GLY A 390 12.53 -15.15 13.51
CA GLY A 390 11.82 -15.74 14.64
C GLY A 390 12.58 -16.90 15.29
N ILE A 391 13.10 -17.84 14.48
CA ILE A 391 13.92 -18.96 14.97
C ILE A 391 15.18 -18.45 15.67
N VAL A 392 15.92 -17.53 15.06
CA VAL A 392 17.16 -17.00 15.64
C VAL A 392 16.88 -16.27 16.95
N CYS A 393 15.88 -15.39 16.98
CA CYS A 393 15.56 -14.62 18.19
C CYS A 393 15.02 -15.50 19.33
N LEU A 394 14.05 -16.37 19.04
CA LEU A 394 13.34 -17.12 20.09
C LEU A 394 14.08 -18.39 20.52
N ALA A 395 14.72 -19.11 19.58
CA ALA A 395 15.38 -20.37 19.88
C ALA A 395 16.89 -20.22 20.13
N ALA A 396 17.60 -19.40 19.34
CA ALA A 396 19.05 -19.28 19.47
C ALA A 396 19.50 -18.20 20.49
N ILE A 397 18.86 -17.02 20.46
CA ILE A 397 19.15 -15.93 21.41
C ILE A 397 18.34 -16.11 22.71
N GLY A 398 17.15 -16.70 22.63
CA GLY A 398 16.30 -16.97 23.79
C GLY A 398 15.54 -15.75 24.30
N ILE A 399 15.28 -14.74 23.46
CA ILE A 399 14.42 -13.62 23.86
C ILE A 399 12.95 -14.05 23.95
N SER A 400 12.18 -13.41 24.82
CA SER A 400 10.76 -13.71 25.00
C SER A 400 9.91 -13.27 23.80
N ILE A 401 8.72 -13.86 23.60
CA ILE A 401 7.81 -13.43 22.51
C ILE A 401 7.42 -11.94 22.62
N PRO A 402 7.10 -11.39 23.82
CA PRO A 402 6.87 -9.96 23.96
C PRO A 402 8.09 -9.11 23.55
N GLN A 403 9.31 -9.51 23.93
CA GLN A 403 10.54 -8.83 23.51
C GLN A 403 10.74 -8.91 21.99
N PHE A 404 10.39 -10.04 21.37
CA PHE A 404 10.39 -10.18 19.92
C PHE A 404 9.40 -9.22 19.25
N PHE A 405 8.19 -9.04 19.79
CA PHE A 405 7.23 -8.04 19.28
C PHE A 405 7.71 -6.60 19.45
N VAL A 406 8.43 -6.28 20.54
CA VAL A 406 9.11 -4.99 20.70
C VAL A 406 10.20 -4.81 19.63
N LEU A 407 11.02 -5.84 19.39
CA LEU A 407 12.03 -5.83 18.33
C LEU A 407 11.40 -5.57 16.96
N LEU A 408 10.30 -6.26 16.62
CA LEU A 408 9.57 -6.03 15.37
C LEU A 408 9.06 -4.59 15.25
N SER A 409 8.61 -3.99 16.35
CA SER A 409 8.12 -2.61 16.39
C SER A 409 9.24 -1.60 16.12
N ILE A 410 10.43 -1.84 16.70
CA ILE A 410 11.64 -1.05 16.46
C ILE A 410 12.11 -1.21 15.02
N LEU A 411 12.21 -2.44 14.52
CA LEU A 411 12.59 -2.72 13.14
C LEU A 411 11.62 -2.06 12.16
N ASN A 412 10.32 -2.11 12.43
CA ASN A 412 9.32 -1.44 11.60
C ASN A 412 9.52 0.07 11.56
N PHE A 413 9.84 0.69 12.70
CA PHE A 413 10.16 2.12 12.74
C PHE A 413 11.38 2.46 11.88
N LEU A 414 12.46 1.68 12.01
CA LEU A 414 13.70 1.89 11.26
C LEU A 414 13.49 1.70 9.75
N VAL A 415 12.78 0.64 9.34
CA VAL A 415 12.47 0.37 7.94
C VAL A 415 11.53 1.43 7.37
N ALA A 416 10.48 1.82 8.09
CA ALA A 416 9.57 2.88 7.69
C ALA A 416 10.33 4.22 7.52
N ALA A 417 11.16 4.59 8.48
CA ALA A 417 12.00 5.79 8.40
C ALA A 417 12.92 5.73 7.16
N TYR A 418 13.59 4.59 6.93
CA TYR A 418 14.44 4.41 5.76
C TYR A 418 13.68 4.54 4.44
N LEU A 419 12.54 3.87 4.30
CA LEU A 419 11.71 3.91 3.09
C LEU A 419 11.20 5.34 2.82
N PHE A 420 10.73 6.04 3.84
CA PHE A 420 10.21 7.40 3.71
C PHE A 420 11.30 8.44 3.43
N LEU A 421 12.51 8.27 3.97
CA LEU A 421 13.66 9.10 3.61
C LEU A 421 14.10 8.90 2.16
N GLN A 422 13.89 7.72 1.59
CA GLN A 422 14.22 7.44 0.18
C GLN A 422 13.15 7.86 -0.82
N ALA A 423 11.93 8.07 -0.34
CA ALA A 423 10.75 8.33 -1.15
C ALA A 423 10.03 9.59 -0.62
N PRO A 424 10.56 10.79 -0.98
CA PRO A 424 10.03 12.06 -0.50
C PRO A 424 8.53 12.22 -0.72
N MET A 425 8.02 11.63 -1.79
CA MET A 425 6.60 11.66 -2.14
C MET A 425 5.69 11.20 -0.99
N PHE A 426 6.06 10.14 -0.24
CA PHE A 426 5.24 9.68 0.89
C PHE A 426 5.18 10.71 2.02
N VAL A 427 6.32 11.31 2.37
CA VAL A 427 6.41 12.30 3.45
C VAL A 427 5.74 13.61 3.05
N VAL A 428 5.97 14.11 1.83
CA VAL A 428 5.30 15.33 1.33
C VAL A 428 3.80 15.11 1.34
N ARG A 429 3.30 14.01 0.76
CA ARG A 429 1.87 13.71 0.71
C ARG A 429 1.29 13.51 2.10
N PHE A 430 2.03 12.92 3.05
CA PHE A 430 1.59 12.79 4.44
C PHE A 430 1.48 14.14 5.15
N LEU A 431 2.51 14.98 5.08
CA LEU A 431 2.49 16.33 5.68
C LEU A 431 1.32 17.13 5.10
N VAL A 432 1.17 17.09 3.78
CA VAL A 432 0.01 17.65 3.09
C VAL A 432 -1.30 17.12 3.65
N TRP A 433 -1.43 15.80 3.76
CA TRP A 433 -2.66 15.17 4.20
C TRP A 433 -3.01 15.62 5.62
N VAL A 434 -2.01 15.65 6.52
CA VAL A 434 -2.18 16.15 7.90
C VAL A 434 -2.61 17.61 7.89
N LEU A 435 -1.94 18.47 7.14
CA LEU A 435 -2.24 19.90 7.08
C LEU A 435 -3.65 20.16 6.57
N THR A 436 -4.07 19.46 5.51
CA THR A 436 -5.38 19.60 4.86
C THR A 436 -6.53 18.95 5.62
N HIS A 437 -6.26 18.06 6.59
CA HIS A 437 -7.31 17.45 7.41
C HIS A 437 -7.38 18.02 8.83
N THR A 438 -6.27 18.54 9.37
CA THR A 438 -6.22 19.07 10.75
C THR A 438 -6.23 20.60 10.81
N LEU A 439 -5.52 21.29 9.91
CA LEU A 439 -5.32 22.75 10.01
C LEU A 439 -6.14 23.56 8.99
N TYR A 440 -6.30 23.06 7.77
CA TYR A 440 -6.85 23.82 6.65
C TYR A 440 -7.99 23.09 5.96
N ARG A 441 -9.10 23.78 5.66
CA ARG A 441 -10.11 23.28 4.72
C ARG A 441 -9.77 23.80 3.33
N VAL A 442 -8.96 23.03 2.61
CA VAL A 442 -8.51 23.39 1.26
C VAL A 442 -9.58 23.02 0.23
N THR A 443 -10.10 24.03 -0.45
CA THR A 443 -10.91 23.91 -1.66
C THR A 443 -10.04 24.17 -2.87
N HIS A 444 -10.29 23.48 -3.97
CA HIS A 444 -9.56 23.67 -5.21
C HIS A 444 -10.51 23.90 -6.36
N LYS A 445 -10.16 24.83 -7.24
CA LYS A 445 -10.90 25.14 -8.47
C LYS A 445 -10.00 24.98 -9.68
N ASN A 446 -10.60 24.48 -10.77
CA ASN A 446 -10.02 24.53 -12.11
C ASN A 446 -8.66 23.81 -12.29
N LEU A 447 -8.30 22.86 -11.42
CA LEU A 447 -7.05 22.09 -11.55
C LEU A 447 -6.95 21.22 -12.80
N HIS A 448 -8.07 20.96 -13.48
CA HIS A 448 -8.09 20.24 -14.74
C HIS A 448 -7.35 20.99 -15.87
N HIS A 449 -7.05 22.28 -15.67
CA HIS A 449 -6.17 23.07 -16.54
C HIS A 449 -4.69 22.65 -16.45
N LEU A 450 -4.29 21.92 -15.39
CA LEU A 450 -2.93 21.41 -15.30
C LEU A 450 -2.71 20.29 -16.33
N PRO A 451 -1.64 20.36 -17.15
CA PRO A 451 -1.40 19.38 -18.18
C PRO A 451 -1.07 18.01 -17.57
N LYS A 452 -1.71 16.96 -18.10
CA LYS A 452 -1.48 15.57 -17.66
C LYS A 452 -0.09 15.07 -18.06
N GLU A 453 0.43 15.54 -19.20
CA GLU A 453 1.73 15.16 -19.77
C GLU A 453 2.47 16.40 -20.29
N GLY A 454 3.77 16.27 -20.53
CA GLY A 454 4.62 17.38 -20.99
C GLY A 454 5.03 18.36 -19.87
N GLY A 455 6.00 19.22 -20.19
CA GLY A 455 6.53 20.22 -19.28
C GLY A 455 5.63 21.44 -19.18
N ALA A 456 5.54 22.05 -18.00
CA ALA A 456 4.71 23.24 -17.79
C ALA A 456 5.26 24.11 -16.66
N LEU A 457 5.06 25.43 -16.78
CA LEU A 457 5.50 26.41 -15.79
C LEU A 457 4.29 26.90 -14.98
N ILE A 458 4.26 26.63 -13.69
CA ILE A 458 3.29 27.20 -12.76
C ILE A 458 3.86 28.51 -12.21
N VAL A 459 3.03 29.56 -12.24
CA VAL A 459 3.35 30.86 -11.66
C VAL A 459 2.29 31.19 -10.61
N CYS A 460 2.72 31.47 -9.38
CA CYS A 460 1.82 31.65 -8.25
C CYS A 460 2.28 32.78 -7.32
N ASN A 461 1.33 33.41 -6.61
CA ASN A 461 1.62 34.35 -5.53
C ASN A 461 2.27 33.64 -4.32
N HIS A 462 3.06 34.38 -3.53
CA HIS A 462 3.84 33.85 -2.40
C HIS A 462 3.44 34.48 -1.05
N VAL A 463 2.58 33.78 -0.32
CA VAL A 463 1.92 34.25 0.92
C VAL A 463 2.54 33.62 2.17
N SER A 464 2.97 32.35 2.11
CA SER A 464 3.36 31.56 3.28
C SER A 464 4.48 30.56 2.95
N TYR A 465 5.25 30.16 3.96
CA TYR A 465 6.23 29.07 3.82
C TYR A 465 5.57 27.72 3.46
N MET A 466 4.24 27.63 3.61
CA MET A 466 3.47 26.43 3.29
C MET A 466 3.02 26.36 1.82
N ASP A 467 3.24 27.43 1.03
CA ASP A 467 2.71 27.54 -0.34
C ASP A 467 3.15 26.38 -1.23
N ALA A 468 4.44 26.04 -1.20
CA ALA A 468 4.99 24.92 -1.98
C ALA A 468 4.39 23.57 -1.57
N LEU A 469 4.13 23.37 -0.27
CA LEU A 469 3.51 22.15 0.24
C LEU A 469 2.04 22.07 -0.18
N LEU A 470 1.29 23.17 -0.10
CA LEU A 470 -0.12 23.22 -0.51
C LEU A 470 -0.30 23.08 -2.02
N LEU A 471 0.57 23.68 -2.84
CA LEU A 471 0.54 23.47 -4.29
C LEU A 471 0.87 22.01 -4.64
N SER A 472 1.88 21.42 -3.99
CA SER A 472 2.19 19.99 -4.14
C SER A 472 1.03 19.08 -3.73
N ALA A 473 0.24 19.50 -2.75
CA ALA A 473 -0.92 18.75 -2.27
C ALA A 473 -1.98 18.58 -3.34
N VAL A 474 -2.28 19.71 -3.97
CA VAL A 474 -3.44 19.84 -4.83
C VAL A 474 -3.10 19.44 -6.27
N CYS A 475 -1.83 19.54 -6.65
CA CYS A 475 -1.38 19.10 -7.97
C CYS A 475 -1.30 17.56 -8.08
N PRO A 476 -1.79 16.98 -9.20
CA PRO A 476 -1.72 15.55 -9.45
C PRO A 476 -0.29 15.07 -9.76
N ARG A 477 0.56 15.96 -10.29
CA ARG A 477 1.96 15.68 -10.66
C ARG A 477 2.91 16.31 -9.64
N LEU A 478 4.10 15.71 -9.47
CA LEU A 478 5.14 16.27 -8.62
C LEU A 478 5.65 17.58 -9.22
N ILE A 479 5.61 18.65 -8.43
CA ILE A 479 6.09 19.97 -8.82
C ILE A 479 7.56 20.12 -8.39
N ARG A 480 8.41 20.56 -9.30
CA ARG A 480 9.78 20.99 -8.99
C ARG A 480 9.76 22.48 -8.63
N PHE A 481 10.05 22.81 -7.37
CA PHE A 481 10.04 24.20 -6.90
C PHE A 481 11.42 24.82 -7.02
N VAL A 482 11.46 26.08 -7.44
CA VAL A 482 12.65 26.92 -7.29
C VAL A 482 12.66 27.52 -5.88
N MET A 483 13.70 27.28 -5.09
CA MET A 483 13.77 27.65 -3.67
C MET A 483 15.14 28.25 -3.28
N GLU A 484 15.19 29.13 -2.27
CA GLU A 484 16.45 29.73 -1.81
C GLU A 484 17.43 28.68 -1.26
N GLU A 485 18.71 28.78 -1.64
CA GLU A 485 19.78 27.82 -1.31
C GLU A 485 19.94 27.56 0.19
N GLU A 486 19.68 28.54 1.06
CA GLU A 486 19.86 28.41 2.50
C GLU A 486 18.98 27.32 3.11
N TYR A 487 17.73 27.16 2.62
CA TYR A 487 16.84 26.08 3.06
C TYR A 487 17.36 24.70 2.65
N ALA A 488 18.16 24.62 1.58
CA ALA A 488 18.74 23.39 1.08
C ALA A 488 20.04 22.97 1.83
N ARG A 489 20.53 23.75 2.81
CA ARG A 489 21.78 23.45 3.53
C ARG A 489 21.62 22.51 4.74
N LEU A 490 20.41 22.32 5.27
CA LEU A 490 20.17 21.38 6.38
C LEU A 490 20.42 19.94 5.92
N PRO A 491 21.31 19.14 6.55
CA PRO A 491 21.82 17.90 5.97
C PRO A 491 20.75 16.83 5.69
N VAL A 492 19.77 16.67 6.59
CA VAL A 492 18.64 15.73 6.40
C VAL A 492 17.68 16.25 5.32
N LEU A 493 17.38 17.55 5.35
CA LEU A 493 16.46 18.19 4.41
C LEU A 493 17.06 18.27 3.00
N ARG A 494 18.38 18.43 2.87
CA ARG A 494 19.10 18.51 1.60
C ARG A 494 18.90 17.26 0.74
N ARG A 495 19.01 16.07 1.34
CA ARG A 495 18.80 14.80 0.62
C ARG A 495 17.36 14.66 0.16
N PHE A 496 16.42 15.06 1.02
CA PHE A 496 15.00 15.06 0.73
C PHE A 496 14.64 16.01 -0.41
N LEU A 497 15.04 17.29 -0.32
CA LEU A 497 14.78 18.33 -1.32
C LEU A 497 15.41 17.97 -2.67
N ARG A 498 16.64 17.44 -2.68
CA ARG A 498 17.29 16.96 -3.90
C ARG A 498 16.51 15.81 -4.55
N THR A 499 16.00 14.88 -3.75
CA THR A 499 15.21 13.75 -4.27
C THR A 499 13.81 14.18 -4.72
N ALA A 500 13.25 15.23 -4.11
CA ALA A 500 11.99 15.86 -4.52
C ALA A 500 12.12 16.72 -5.79
N GLY A 501 13.34 16.93 -6.30
CA GLY A 501 13.60 17.73 -7.50
C GLY A 501 13.52 19.24 -7.27
N VAL A 502 13.74 19.70 -6.03
CA VAL A 502 13.82 21.14 -5.73
C VAL A 502 15.06 21.72 -6.38
N ILE A 503 14.88 22.87 -7.04
CA ILE A 503 15.90 23.60 -7.78
C ILE A 503 16.38 24.75 -6.88
N PRO A 504 17.57 24.65 -6.27
CA PRO A 504 18.08 25.70 -5.41
C PRO A 504 18.52 26.91 -6.24
N ILE A 505 18.20 28.11 -5.78
CA ILE A 505 18.66 29.38 -6.34
C ILE A 505 19.17 30.27 -5.22
N SER A 506 20.18 31.09 -5.48
CA SER A 506 20.52 32.18 -4.58
C SER A 506 20.61 33.49 -5.33
N ALA A 507 19.81 34.47 -4.92
CA ALA A 507 19.73 35.78 -5.55
C ALA A 507 21.06 36.55 -5.49
N SER A 508 21.93 36.25 -4.53
CA SER A 508 23.24 36.89 -4.35
C SER A 508 24.35 36.30 -5.22
N ASN A 509 24.15 35.12 -5.83
CA ASN A 509 25.19 34.41 -6.57
C ASN A 509 24.80 34.16 -8.04
N ARG A 510 25.47 34.89 -8.96
CA ARG A 510 25.25 34.77 -10.42
C ARG A 510 25.43 33.34 -10.96
N THR A 511 26.38 32.57 -10.40
CA THR A 511 26.60 31.17 -10.83
C THR A 511 25.46 30.25 -10.41
N SER A 512 24.91 30.47 -9.21
CA SER A 512 23.73 29.76 -8.71
C SER A 512 22.51 30.05 -9.57
N ILE A 513 22.26 31.32 -9.89
CA ILE A 513 21.18 31.75 -10.78
C ILE A 513 21.29 31.05 -12.15
N ARG A 514 22.47 31.06 -12.77
CA ARG A 514 22.69 30.40 -14.06
C ARG A 514 22.43 28.89 -14.00
N ARG A 515 22.86 28.22 -12.93
CA ARG A 515 22.60 26.79 -12.70
C ARG A 515 21.10 26.53 -12.55
N ALA A 516 20.39 27.31 -11.74
CA ALA A 516 18.96 27.16 -11.52
C ALA A 516 18.16 27.27 -12.84
N PHE A 517 18.49 28.24 -13.71
CA PHE A 517 17.85 28.33 -15.03
C PHE A 517 18.11 27.11 -15.91
N ASN A 518 19.33 26.55 -15.90
CA ASN A 518 19.64 25.34 -16.65
C ASN A 518 18.89 24.11 -16.09
N ASP A 519 18.78 24.00 -14.76
CA ASP A 519 18.04 22.92 -14.10
C ASP A 519 16.52 23.02 -14.38
N VAL A 520 15.98 24.23 -14.47
CA VAL A 520 14.59 24.49 -14.88
C VAL A 520 14.36 24.04 -16.33
N GLU A 521 15.26 24.41 -17.25
CA GLU A 521 15.20 24.02 -18.66
C GLU A 521 15.28 22.50 -18.83
N GLN A 522 16.18 21.84 -18.10
CA GLN A 522 16.25 20.37 -18.07
C GLN A 522 14.97 19.76 -17.51
N ALA A 523 14.44 20.27 -16.40
CA ALA A 523 13.21 19.75 -15.81
C ALA A 523 12.01 19.88 -16.76
N LEU A 524 11.87 21.02 -17.43
CA LEU A 524 10.79 21.27 -18.38
C LEU A 524 10.90 20.38 -19.62
N SER A 525 12.10 20.19 -20.15
CA SER A 525 12.35 19.30 -21.30
C SER A 525 12.16 17.81 -20.99
N GLU A 526 12.48 17.38 -19.76
CA GLU A 526 12.12 16.05 -19.22
C GLU A 526 10.60 15.88 -19.00
N GLY A 527 9.83 16.94 -19.25
CA GLY A 527 8.39 16.94 -19.13
C GLY A 527 7.90 17.09 -17.69
N HIS A 528 8.67 17.70 -16.78
CA HIS A 528 8.21 17.98 -15.42
C HIS A 528 7.47 19.32 -15.31
N ILE A 529 6.65 19.45 -14.27
CA ILE A 529 6.07 20.74 -13.89
C ILE A 529 7.06 21.48 -13.00
N VAL A 530 7.38 22.71 -13.35
CA VAL A 530 8.19 23.61 -12.53
C VAL A 530 7.29 24.70 -11.97
N CYS A 531 7.40 25.00 -10.67
CA CYS A 531 6.69 26.12 -10.06
C CYS A 531 7.70 27.17 -9.59
N ILE A 532 7.40 28.42 -9.92
CA ILE A 532 8.14 29.59 -9.47
C ILE A 532 7.22 30.56 -8.74
N PHE A 533 7.78 31.17 -7.70
CA PHE A 533 7.18 32.28 -6.98
C PHE A 533 7.91 33.56 -7.43
N PRO A 534 7.44 34.22 -8.51
CA PRO A 534 8.16 35.31 -9.15
C PRO A 534 8.25 36.59 -8.31
N GLU A 535 7.59 36.64 -7.15
CA GLU A 535 7.74 37.72 -6.16
C GLU A 535 9.14 37.75 -5.51
N GLY A 536 9.87 36.62 -5.51
CA GLY A 536 11.22 36.49 -4.94
C GLY A 536 11.29 36.57 -3.40
N ARG A 537 10.23 37.03 -2.75
CA ARG A 537 10.07 37.12 -1.29
C ARG A 537 8.61 36.88 -0.90
N LEU A 538 8.40 36.48 0.35
CA LEU A 538 7.06 36.40 0.94
C LEU A 538 6.45 37.79 1.10
N THR A 539 5.14 37.89 0.86
CA THR A 539 4.39 39.13 1.11
C THR A 539 4.45 39.57 2.58
N GLU A 540 4.56 40.88 2.79
CA GLU A 540 4.60 41.50 4.13
C GLU A 540 3.24 42.03 4.57
N ASN A 541 2.34 42.32 3.62
CA ASN A 541 1.04 42.95 3.88
C ASN A 541 -0.16 42.12 3.35
N GLY A 542 0.12 40.96 2.73
CA GLY A 542 -0.90 40.10 2.12
C GLY A 542 -1.26 40.47 0.68
N ASP A 543 -0.63 41.49 0.11
CA ASP A 543 -0.77 41.87 -1.30
C ASP A 543 0.31 41.22 -2.18
N ILE A 544 0.00 41.05 -3.46
CA ILE A 544 0.89 40.42 -4.44
C ILE A 544 2.02 41.41 -4.78
N ASN A 545 3.27 41.01 -4.60
CA ASN A 545 4.41 41.82 -5.04
C ASN A 545 4.58 41.81 -6.57
N PRO A 546 5.28 42.80 -7.15
CA PRO A 546 5.64 42.79 -8.57
C PRO A 546 6.40 41.52 -8.97
N PHE A 547 6.03 40.93 -10.11
CA PHE A 547 6.68 39.73 -10.61
C PHE A 547 8.02 40.07 -11.30
N MET A 548 9.05 39.30 -10.96
CA MET A 548 10.37 39.46 -11.56
C MET A 548 10.44 38.90 -12.99
N ARG A 549 11.33 39.47 -13.82
CA ARG A 549 11.56 39.08 -15.24
C ARG A 549 12.15 37.68 -15.43
N GLY A 550 12.35 36.91 -14.36
CA GLY A 550 12.85 35.53 -14.43
C GLY A 550 11.93 34.62 -15.25
N ILE A 551 10.62 34.88 -15.24
CA ILE A 551 9.64 34.19 -16.08
C ILE A 551 10.00 34.33 -17.57
N ASP A 552 10.23 35.57 -18.02
CA ASP A 552 10.52 35.88 -19.43
C ASP A 552 11.80 35.16 -19.92
N ILE A 553 12.81 35.03 -19.04
CA ILE A 553 14.06 34.33 -19.35
C ILE A 553 13.82 32.82 -19.50
N ILE A 554 13.02 32.21 -18.62
CA ILE A 554 12.66 30.79 -18.71
C ILE A 554 11.93 30.52 -20.02
N LEU A 555 10.91 31.32 -20.34
CA LEU A 555 10.07 31.10 -21.53
C LEU A 555 10.82 31.27 -22.84
N ARG A 556 11.82 32.17 -22.89
CA ARG A 556 12.71 32.31 -24.05
C ARG A 556 13.59 31.09 -24.29
N ARG A 557 13.96 30.37 -23.23
CA ARG A 557 14.78 29.14 -23.33
C ARG A 557 13.92 27.89 -23.53
N SER A 558 12.80 27.83 -22.83
CA SER A 558 11.90 26.68 -22.80
C SER A 558 10.47 27.15 -23.04
N PRO A 559 10.00 27.18 -24.30
CA PRO A 559 8.64 27.57 -24.62
C PRO A 559 7.66 26.47 -24.18
N VAL A 560 7.14 26.60 -22.96
CA VAL A 560 6.16 25.68 -22.35
C VAL A 560 4.91 26.43 -21.91
N PRO A 561 3.73 25.78 -21.86
CA PRO A 561 2.52 26.42 -21.36
C PRO A 561 2.69 26.91 -19.92
N VAL A 562 2.17 28.11 -19.65
CA VAL A 562 2.27 28.77 -18.34
C VAL A 562 0.91 28.77 -17.66
N ILE A 563 0.81 28.19 -16.47
CA ILE A 563 -0.43 28.11 -15.71
C ILE A 563 -0.39 29.12 -14.55
N PRO A 564 -1.23 30.16 -14.58
CA PRO A 564 -1.39 31.06 -13.44
C PRO A 564 -2.14 30.32 -12.33
N MET A 565 -1.63 30.40 -11.11
CA MET A 565 -2.31 29.86 -9.92
C MET A 565 -2.41 30.93 -8.85
N ALA A 566 -3.53 30.94 -8.13
CA ALA A 566 -3.74 31.83 -6.99
C ALA A 566 -3.99 31.02 -5.71
N LEU A 567 -3.24 31.40 -4.68
CA LEU A 567 -3.38 30.98 -3.29
C LEU A 567 -4.21 32.03 -2.54
N LYS A 568 -5.40 31.66 -2.07
CA LYS A 568 -6.36 32.53 -1.37
C LYS A 568 -6.60 32.08 0.06
N GLY A 569 -6.77 33.02 0.99
CA GLY A 569 -7.11 32.73 2.39
C GLY A 569 -5.90 32.32 3.25
N LEU A 570 -4.68 32.54 2.77
CA LEU A 570 -3.44 32.17 3.47
C LEU A 570 -2.95 33.27 4.40
N TRP A 571 -3.30 34.52 4.11
CA TRP A 571 -2.96 35.66 4.96
C TRP A 571 -3.70 35.60 6.31
N GLY A 572 -2.96 35.79 7.41
CA GLY A 572 -3.51 35.64 8.78
C GLY A 572 -3.43 34.21 9.34
N SER A 573 -2.91 33.25 8.58
CA SER A 573 -2.61 31.91 9.08
C SER A 573 -1.32 31.87 9.91
N TYR A 574 -1.14 30.81 10.72
CA TYR A 574 0.03 30.62 11.60
C TYR A 574 1.39 30.67 10.87
N PHE A 575 1.41 30.28 9.59
CA PHE A 575 2.60 30.22 8.76
C PHE A 575 2.82 31.49 7.91
N SER A 576 1.90 32.46 7.98
CA SER A 576 2.03 33.78 7.34
C SER A 576 2.78 34.77 8.25
N ARG A 577 3.28 35.87 7.67
CA ARG A 577 3.96 36.93 8.42
C ARG A 577 3.01 37.91 9.15
N HIS A 578 1.71 37.63 9.18
CA HIS A 578 0.70 38.51 9.79
C HIS A 578 0.97 38.86 11.27
N LYS A 579 1.60 37.96 12.05
CA LYS A 579 1.96 38.21 13.46
C LYS A 579 3.46 38.48 13.66
N GLY A 580 4.18 38.87 12.61
CA GLY A 580 5.64 39.04 12.61
C GLY A 580 6.36 37.86 11.94
N ARG A 581 7.42 37.31 12.55
CA ARG A 581 8.09 36.11 12.00
C ARG A 581 7.09 34.93 11.97
N ALA A 582 7.07 34.19 10.87
CA ALA A 582 6.22 33.01 10.72
C ALA A 582 6.45 32.01 11.86
N CYS A 583 5.42 31.24 12.22
CA CYS A 583 5.42 30.26 13.32
C CYS A 583 5.62 30.85 14.73
N LYS A 584 5.25 32.13 14.96
CA LYS A 584 5.30 32.74 16.31
C LYS A 584 3.91 32.76 16.95
N GLY A 585 3.77 32.11 18.11
CA GLY A 585 2.51 32.02 18.90
C GLY A 585 1.85 30.64 18.88
N LEU A 586 0.63 30.54 19.41
CA LEU A 586 -0.24 29.36 19.25
C LEU A 586 -1.07 29.47 17.95
N PRO A 587 -1.44 28.35 17.30
CA PRO A 587 -2.26 28.38 16.09
C PRO A 587 -3.61 29.03 16.40
N SER A 588 -3.87 30.23 15.88
CA SER A 588 -5.08 31.00 16.23
C SER A 588 -6.28 30.70 15.33
N ARG A 589 -6.12 29.92 14.25
CA ARG A 589 -7.21 29.52 13.35
C ARG A 589 -7.04 28.08 12.87
N PHE A 590 -7.62 27.13 13.62
CA PHE A 590 -7.88 25.79 13.11
C PHE A 590 -9.02 25.85 12.07
N TRP A 591 -8.94 25.05 11.01
CA TRP A 591 -9.87 25.02 9.88
C TRP A 591 -10.01 26.32 9.09
N SER A 592 -8.89 27.03 8.89
CA SER A 592 -8.86 28.16 7.98
C SER A 592 -9.30 27.71 6.58
N ARG A 593 -10.27 28.41 5.98
CA ARG A 593 -10.72 28.15 4.60
C ARG A 593 -9.66 28.67 3.64
N LEU A 594 -9.22 27.81 2.74
CA LEU A 594 -8.18 28.11 1.78
C LEU A 594 -8.68 27.67 0.41
N GLU A 595 -8.43 28.49 -0.61
CA GLU A 595 -8.79 28.17 -1.98
C GLU A 595 -7.54 28.24 -2.87
N ILE A 596 -7.31 27.17 -3.63
CA ILE A 596 -6.28 27.12 -4.66
C ILE A 596 -6.99 27.08 -6.01
N GLU A 597 -6.77 28.08 -6.83
CA GLU A 597 -7.40 28.18 -8.14
C GLU A 597 -6.36 28.22 -9.26
N ALA A 598 -6.53 27.35 -10.26
CA ALA A 598 -5.71 27.35 -11.47
C ALA A 598 -6.46 28.04 -12.62
N GLY A 599 -5.87 29.07 -13.21
CA GLY A 599 -6.41 29.74 -14.38
C GLY A 599 -6.16 28.95 -15.67
N LEU A 600 -6.67 29.50 -16.78
CA LEU A 600 -6.45 28.93 -18.11
C LEU A 600 -4.95 28.96 -18.47
N PRO A 601 -4.41 27.89 -19.09
CA PRO A 601 -3.04 27.89 -19.57
C PRO A 601 -2.82 29.02 -20.58
N VAL A 602 -1.70 29.73 -20.44
CA VAL A 602 -1.27 30.79 -21.34
C VAL A 602 -0.18 30.22 -22.23
N GLU A 603 -0.32 30.44 -23.54
CA GLU A 603 0.69 30.04 -24.51
C GLU A 603 2.02 30.81 -24.26
N PRO A 604 3.19 30.19 -24.52
CA PRO A 604 4.48 30.78 -24.19
C PRO A 604 4.72 32.14 -24.85
N LYS A 605 4.10 32.38 -26.01
CA LYS A 605 4.23 33.63 -26.79
C LYS A 605 3.49 34.81 -26.14
N ASP A 606 2.42 34.51 -25.41
CA ASP A 606 1.54 35.50 -24.78
C ASP A 606 1.81 35.65 -23.28
N ALA A 607 2.66 34.79 -22.72
CA ALA A 607 3.05 34.82 -21.32
C ALA A 607 4.25 35.76 -21.09
N SER A 608 4.03 36.80 -20.28
CA SER A 608 5.07 37.68 -19.74
C SER A 608 4.91 37.84 -18.22
N ALA A 609 5.94 38.32 -17.54
CA ALA A 609 5.86 38.58 -16.10
C ALA A 609 4.65 39.46 -15.71
N GLU A 610 4.36 40.50 -16.51
CA GLU A 610 3.24 41.42 -16.31
C GLU A 610 1.89 40.76 -16.54
N VAL A 611 1.73 40.03 -17.65
CA VAL A 611 0.48 39.30 -17.99
C VAL A 611 0.18 38.24 -16.93
N MET A 612 1.21 37.53 -16.47
CA MET A 612 1.06 36.50 -15.45
C MET A 612 0.72 37.09 -14.08
N GLN A 613 1.30 38.25 -13.73
CA GLN A 613 0.94 38.96 -12.50
C GLN A 613 -0.53 39.39 -12.51
N GLN A 614 -1.01 39.96 -13.61
CA GLN A 614 -2.40 40.37 -13.75
C GLN A 614 -3.34 39.17 -13.62
N LYS A 615 -3.08 38.07 -14.34
CA LYS A 615 -3.91 36.86 -14.26
C LYS A 615 -3.94 36.27 -12.84
N VAL A 616 -2.81 36.21 -12.13
CA VAL A 616 -2.76 35.72 -10.75
C VAL A 616 -3.54 36.65 -9.81
N ALA A 617 -3.46 37.96 -10.00
CA ALA A 617 -4.22 38.94 -9.23
C ALA A 617 -5.73 38.83 -9.45
N GLU A 618 -6.17 38.69 -10.71
CA GLU A 618 -7.58 38.46 -11.09
C GLU A 618 -8.11 37.17 -10.47
N LEU A 619 -7.33 36.08 -10.53
CA LEU A 619 -7.70 34.82 -9.90
C LEU A 619 -7.83 34.96 -8.39
N ARG A 620 -6.86 35.60 -7.72
CA ARG A 620 -6.88 35.79 -6.26
C ARG A 620 -8.08 36.63 -5.82
N GLY A 621 -8.37 37.71 -6.54
CA GLY A 621 -9.31 38.74 -6.14
C GLY A 621 -8.90 39.37 -4.79
N ASP A 622 -9.91 39.74 -4.00
CA ASP A 622 -9.73 40.38 -2.68
C ASP A 622 -9.45 39.39 -1.55
N TRP A 623 -9.54 38.08 -1.82
CA TRP A 623 -9.37 37.05 -0.81
C TRP A 623 -7.88 36.74 -0.58
N ARG A 624 -7.28 37.50 0.33
CA ARG A 624 -5.88 37.37 0.79
C ARG A 624 -5.64 36.08 1.59
#